data_AF-A0A9W9CEC3-F1
#
_entry.id   AF-A0A9W9CEC3-F1
#
_cell.length_a   1.000
_cell.length_b   1.000
_cell.length_c   1.000
_cell.angle_alpha   90.00
_cell.angle_beta   90.00
_cell.angle_gamma   90.00
#
_symmetry.space_group_name_H-M   'P 1'
#
loop_
_entity.id
_entity.type
_entity.pdbx_description
1 polymer ?
#
loop_
_entity_poly.entity_id
_entity_poly.type
_entity_poly.pdbx_seq_one_letter_code
_entity_poly.pdbx_strand_id
1 'polypeptide(L)'
;MRATLFSSLLLAAVSSVTAASHNNGTCTGKNGVQGVCISTNSCSSGGGSYISNACPGLPDDIKCCTKPSCQGAGQKGDCRFVDECGSGRTTLAGLCPGPDAFKCCVPKPGTTPKPPITPTLNLGEKILKKAEEQKGVPYHWAGGNCKGKTGGGFDCSGLVSWAVCQVTGRDLFKEGLRVTRSMYCASEEKLKYKKVPFSKRRAGDAVFFGGECDCKNNPGGIHHVGLMMDNGYNMFNALKTGTNIRKDNFKGWSEKACPYVIRF
;
A
#
# COMPACT_ATOMS: atom_id res chain seq x y z
N MET A 1 -69.62 -9.06 0.95
CA MET A 1 -68.38 -9.87 0.86
C MET A 1 -67.19 -8.92 0.91
N ARG A 2 -66.53 -8.76 2.06
CA ARG A 2 -65.27 -8.02 2.20
C ARG A 2 -64.20 -9.02 2.60
N ALA A 3 -63.30 -9.35 1.67
CA ALA A 3 -62.23 -10.32 1.87
C ALA A 3 -61.06 -9.66 2.60
N THR A 4 -60.69 -10.23 3.74
CA THR A 4 -59.49 -9.92 4.52
C THR A 4 -58.26 -10.52 3.84
N LEU A 5 -57.29 -9.68 3.45
CA LEU A 5 -55.98 -10.11 2.97
C LEU A 5 -55.00 -10.12 4.15
N PHE A 6 -54.64 -11.31 4.61
CA PHE A 6 -53.52 -11.51 5.54
C PHE A 6 -52.21 -11.53 4.74
N SER A 7 -51.35 -10.54 4.97
CA SER A 7 -50.01 -10.45 4.40
C SER A 7 -49.03 -11.25 5.25
N SER A 8 -48.72 -12.47 4.83
CA SER A 8 -47.72 -13.34 5.46
C SER A 8 -46.30 -12.85 5.13
N LEU A 9 -45.60 -12.32 6.13
CA LEU A 9 -44.20 -11.92 6.05
C LEU A 9 -43.31 -13.17 6.22
N LEU A 10 -42.74 -13.70 5.13
CA LEU A 10 -41.73 -14.75 5.19
C LEU A 10 -40.39 -14.16 5.69
N LEU A 11 -39.99 -14.50 6.91
CA LEU A 11 -38.60 -14.32 7.37
C LEU A 11 -37.72 -15.41 6.73
N ALA A 12 -36.86 -15.04 5.79
CA ALA A 12 -35.79 -15.91 5.32
C ALA A 12 -34.65 -15.93 6.36
N ALA A 13 -34.52 -17.03 7.09
CA ALA A 13 -33.36 -17.27 7.95
C ALA A 13 -32.13 -17.57 7.06
N VAL A 14 -31.18 -16.65 7.01
CA VAL A 14 -29.90 -16.84 6.34
C VAL A 14 -28.99 -17.63 7.29
N SER A 15 -28.91 -18.95 7.11
CA SER A 15 -27.98 -19.80 7.84
C SER A 15 -26.55 -19.51 7.38
N SER A 16 -25.85 -18.64 8.11
CA SER A 16 -24.41 -18.48 7.96
C SER A 16 -23.72 -19.78 8.36
N VAL A 17 -23.25 -20.55 7.38
CA VAL A 17 -22.40 -21.72 7.64
C VAL A 17 -21.09 -21.22 8.22
N THR A 18 -20.99 -21.14 9.54
CA THR A 18 -19.70 -20.97 10.21
C THR A 18 -18.93 -22.26 10.01
N ALA A 19 -17.87 -22.23 9.20
CA ALA A 19 -16.94 -23.35 9.11
C ALA A 19 -16.52 -23.74 10.53
N ALA A 20 -16.88 -24.95 10.97
CA ALA A 20 -16.59 -25.40 12.32
C ALA A 20 -15.07 -25.47 12.50
N SER A 21 -14.56 -24.86 13.56
CA SER A 21 -13.17 -25.07 13.95
C SER A 21 -12.97 -26.53 14.35
N HIS A 22 -11.82 -27.08 13.99
CA HIS A 22 -11.42 -28.43 14.40
C HIS A 22 -10.08 -28.36 15.13
N ASN A 23 -9.86 -29.29 16.05
CA ASN A 23 -8.54 -29.43 16.67
C ASN A 23 -7.51 -29.72 15.57
N ASN A 24 -6.33 -29.12 15.66
CA ASN A 24 -5.31 -29.08 14.62
C ASN A 24 -5.72 -28.38 13.31
N GLY A 25 -6.83 -27.64 13.32
CA GLY A 25 -7.32 -26.90 12.16
C GLY A 25 -6.77 -25.48 12.04
N THR A 26 -6.97 -24.88 10.87
CA THR A 26 -6.57 -23.50 10.60
C THR A 26 -7.37 -22.52 11.44
N CYS A 27 -6.72 -21.43 11.84
CA CYS A 27 -7.37 -20.30 12.48
C CYS A 27 -6.65 -18.99 12.14
N THR A 28 -7.30 -17.87 12.44
CA THR A 28 -6.73 -16.54 12.24
C THR A 28 -6.51 -15.86 13.59
N GLY A 29 -5.25 -15.61 13.92
CA GLY A 29 -4.84 -14.93 15.14
C GLY A 29 -4.91 -13.40 15.03
N LYS A 30 -4.28 -12.73 16.01
CA LYS A 30 -4.23 -11.27 16.08
C LYS A 30 -3.64 -10.68 14.80
N ASN A 31 -4.20 -9.57 14.31
CA ASN A 31 -3.76 -8.87 13.10
C ASN A 31 -3.76 -9.73 11.81
N GLY A 32 -4.55 -10.81 11.75
CA GLY A 32 -4.65 -11.65 10.55
C GLY A 32 -3.55 -12.70 10.41
N VAL A 33 -2.75 -12.94 11.46
CA VAL A 33 -1.68 -13.95 11.42
C VAL A 33 -2.28 -15.36 11.34
N GLN A 34 -1.83 -16.17 10.38
CA GLN A 34 -2.25 -17.56 10.26
C GLN A 34 -1.82 -18.36 11.49
N GLY A 35 -2.69 -19.22 11.97
CA GLY A 35 -2.47 -20.04 13.17
C GLY A 35 -3.12 -21.41 13.08
N VAL A 36 -2.97 -22.16 14.17
CA VAL A 36 -3.56 -23.49 14.34
C VAL A 36 -4.31 -23.59 15.67
N CYS A 37 -5.47 -24.23 15.65
CA CYS A 37 -6.24 -24.52 16.86
C CYS A 37 -5.61 -25.70 17.61
N ILE A 38 -4.95 -25.41 18.74
CA ILE A 38 -4.32 -26.42 19.62
C ILE A 38 -4.42 -26.00 21.09
N SER A 39 -4.05 -26.89 22.01
CA SER A 39 -4.03 -26.57 23.44
C SER A 39 -3.09 -25.39 23.76
N THR A 40 -3.47 -24.55 24.74
CA THR A 40 -2.63 -23.46 25.24
C THR A 40 -1.28 -23.94 25.74
N ASN A 41 -1.21 -25.15 26.30
CA ASN A 41 0.02 -25.80 26.72
C ASN A 41 0.91 -26.14 25.51
N SER A 42 0.38 -26.84 24.50
CA SER A 42 1.12 -27.14 23.26
C SER A 42 1.61 -25.86 22.56
N CYS A 43 0.79 -24.81 22.55
CA CYS A 43 1.16 -23.52 21.98
C CYS A 43 2.34 -22.89 22.74
N SER A 44 2.24 -22.78 24.07
CA SER A 44 3.26 -22.17 24.92
C SER A 44 4.57 -22.96 24.90
N SER A 45 4.50 -24.29 25.02
CA SER A 45 5.68 -25.18 24.96
C SER A 45 6.39 -25.12 23.61
N GLY A 46 5.64 -24.92 22.52
CA GLY A 46 6.22 -24.69 21.20
C GLY A 46 6.64 -23.24 20.93
N GLY A 47 6.60 -22.34 21.92
CA GLY A 47 7.01 -20.95 21.79
C GLY A 47 6.09 -20.08 20.93
N GLY A 48 4.80 -20.44 20.84
CA GLY A 48 3.76 -19.66 20.20
C GLY A 48 3.04 -18.72 21.17
N SER A 49 2.11 -17.93 20.63
CA SER A 49 1.18 -17.11 21.39
C SER A 49 -0.23 -17.38 20.89
N TYR A 50 -1.21 -17.39 21.78
CA TYR A 50 -2.58 -17.72 21.42
C TYR A 50 -3.58 -16.59 21.68
N ILE A 51 -4.70 -16.62 20.98
CA ILE A 51 -5.86 -15.75 21.24
C ILE A 51 -7.12 -16.56 21.50
N SER A 52 -8.01 -16.01 22.32
CA SER A 52 -9.35 -16.56 22.57
C SER A 52 -10.31 -16.29 21.42
N ASN A 53 -11.38 -17.09 21.35
CA ASN A 53 -12.51 -16.94 20.43
C ASN A 53 -12.20 -17.11 18.93
N ALA A 54 -10.99 -17.55 18.58
CA ALA A 54 -10.59 -17.83 17.19
C ALA A 54 -10.65 -19.31 16.81
N CYS A 55 -11.14 -20.17 17.73
CA CYS A 55 -11.41 -21.59 17.53
C CYS A 55 -12.81 -21.96 18.09
N PRO A 56 -13.90 -21.38 17.57
CA PRO A 56 -15.25 -21.60 18.09
C PRO A 56 -15.67 -23.07 18.08
N GLY A 57 -16.32 -23.51 19.15
CA GLY A 57 -16.85 -24.87 19.29
C GLY A 57 -15.83 -25.92 19.77
N LEU A 58 -14.59 -25.52 20.04
CA LEU A 58 -13.57 -26.38 20.65
C LEU A 58 -13.48 -26.16 22.17
N PRO A 59 -12.90 -27.12 22.93
CA PRO A 59 -12.68 -26.98 24.37
C PRO A 59 -11.96 -25.68 24.74
N ASP A 60 -12.20 -25.19 25.96
CA ASP A 60 -11.69 -23.90 26.41
C ASP A 60 -10.17 -23.78 26.40
N ASP A 61 -9.44 -24.88 26.55
CA ASP A 61 -7.98 -24.92 26.46
C ASP A 61 -7.46 -24.93 25.02
N ILE A 62 -8.32 -25.14 24.00
CA ILE A 62 -7.96 -25.06 22.59
C ILE A 62 -8.12 -23.63 22.08
N LYS A 63 -6.99 -22.98 21.80
CA LYS A 63 -6.95 -21.58 21.34
C LYS A 63 -6.23 -21.48 19.99
N CYS A 64 -6.42 -20.36 19.31
CA CYS A 64 -5.72 -20.13 18.05
C CYS A 64 -4.27 -19.77 18.33
N CYS A 65 -3.38 -20.73 18.16
CA CYS A 65 -1.95 -20.56 18.34
C CYS A 65 -1.31 -19.97 17.10
N THR A 66 -0.54 -18.91 17.28
CA THR A 66 0.26 -18.27 16.24
C THR A 66 1.73 -18.26 16.64
N LYS A 67 2.61 -18.47 15.67
CA LYS A 67 4.05 -18.36 15.88
C LYS A 67 4.68 -17.68 14.65
N PRO A 68 4.73 -16.34 14.63
CA PRO A 68 5.16 -15.57 13.46
C PRO A 68 6.67 -15.65 13.20
N SER A 69 7.43 -16.31 14.08
CA SER A 69 8.87 -16.51 13.93
C SER A 69 9.25 -17.92 14.35
N CYS A 70 9.91 -18.63 13.44
CA CYS A 70 10.57 -19.90 13.68
C CYS A 70 11.95 -19.89 13.00
N GLN A 71 12.91 -20.62 13.55
CA GLN A 71 14.28 -20.63 13.05
C GLN A 71 14.91 -22.00 13.23
N GLY A 72 15.57 -22.49 12.18
CA GLY A 72 16.30 -23.76 12.17
C GLY A 72 17.08 -23.91 10.87
N ALA A 73 18.10 -24.78 10.86
CA ALA A 73 18.99 -24.98 9.71
C ALA A 73 19.59 -23.68 9.14
N GLY A 74 19.84 -22.67 9.99
CA GLY A 74 20.36 -21.36 9.58
C GLY A 74 19.35 -20.46 8.86
N GLN A 75 18.07 -20.85 8.79
CA GLN A 75 17.01 -20.14 8.10
C GLN A 75 15.97 -19.61 9.09
N LYS A 76 15.42 -18.42 8.81
CA LYS A 76 14.30 -17.82 9.56
C LYS A 76 13.03 -17.90 8.72
N GLY A 77 11.91 -18.13 9.38
CA GLY A 77 10.60 -18.28 8.76
C GLY A 77 9.46 -18.01 9.72
N ASP A 78 8.26 -18.39 9.31
CA ASP A 78 7.03 -18.29 10.09
C ASP A 78 6.24 -19.60 10.03
N CYS A 79 5.49 -19.90 11.09
CA CYS A 79 4.71 -21.12 11.18
C CYS A 79 3.38 -20.99 10.43
N ARG A 80 3.13 -21.92 9.53
CA ARG A 80 1.94 -21.95 8.67
C ARG A 80 1.68 -23.38 8.19
N PHE A 81 0.49 -23.64 7.66
CA PHE A 81 0.20 -24.93 7.06
C PHE A 81 1.05 -25.16 5.81
N VAL A 82 1.46 -26.41 5.57
CA VAL A 82 2.35 -26.77 4.44
C VAL A 82 1.81 -26.27 3.09
N ASP A 83 0.50 -26.33 2.88
CA ASP A 83 -0.16 -25.89 1.66
C ASP A 83 -0.20 -24.36 1.52
N GLU A 84 0.00 -23.62 2.61
CA GLU A 84 0.04 -22.15 2.65
C GLU A 84 1.49 -21.59 2.63
N CYS A 85 2.49 -22.46 2.50
CA CYS A 85 3.90 -22.06 2.49
C CYS A 85 4.29 -21.32 1.20
N GLY A 86 3.55 -21.53 0.10
CA GLY A 86 3.71 -20.80 -1.16
C GLY A 86 4.95 -21.17 -1.99
N SER A 87 4.98 -20.74 -3.25
CA SER A 87 6.08 -20.99 -4.18
C SER A 87 7.36 -20.24 -3.77
N GLY A 88 8.52 -20.91 -3.82
CA GLY A 88 9.82 -20.32 -3.45
C GLY A 88 10.25 -20.56 -2.00
N ARG A 89 9.42 -21.27 -1.22
CA ARG A 89 9.69 -21.64 0.16
C ARG A 89 9.68 -23.16 0.34
N THR A 90 10.25 -23.63 1.43
CA THR A 90 10.27 -25.02 1.87
C THR A 90 9.88 -25.08 3.35
N THR A 91 9.67 -26.26 3.88
CA THR A 91 9.21 -26.46 5.26
C THR A 91 10.27 -27.15 6.10
N LEU A 92 10.46 -26.67 7.33
CA LEU A 92 11.24 -27.34 8.37
C LEU A 92 10.28 -27.91 9.42
N ALA A 93 10.46 -29.19 9.77
CA ALA A 93 9.67 -29.87 10.79
C ALA A 93 10.16 -29.55 12.21
N GLY A 94 9.31 -29.76 13.22
CA GLY A 94 9.68 -29.67 14.64
C GLY A 94 9.89 -28.26 15.20
N LEU A 95 9.65 -27.20 14.40
CA LEU A 95 9.87 -25.81 14.80
C LEU A 95 8.58 -25.04 15.14
N CYS A 96 7.42 -25.66 14.90
CA CYS A 96 6.10 -25.06 15.08
C CYS A 96 5.22 -25.97 15.94
N PRO A 97 4.36 -25.40 16.81
CA PRO A 97 3.48 -26.20 17.65
C PRO A 97 2.31 -26.77 16.86
N GLY A 98 1.84 -27.96 17.25
CA GLY A 98 0.65 -28.57 16.65
C GLY A 98 0.98 -29.70 15.66
N PRO A 99 0.13 -29.93 14.65
CA PRO A 99 0.22 -31.09 13.78
C PRO A 99 1.42 -31.02 12.84
N ASP A 100 1.80 -32.17 12.27
CA ASP A 100 2.85 -32.25 11.25
C ASP A 100 2.57 -31.36 10.02
N ALA A 101 1.31 -31.03 9.74
CA ALA A 101 0.94 -30.12 8.66
C ALA A 101 1.24 -28.64 8.96
N PHE A 102 1.49 -28.26 10.22
CA PHE A 102 1.81 -26.89 10.63
C PHE A 102 3.32 -26.75 10.85
N LYS A 103 4.04 -26.37 9.80
CA LYS A 103 5.51 -26.39 9.77
C LYS A 103 6.10 -24.98 9.69
N CYS A 104 7.40 -24.89 9.95
CA CYS A 104 8.13 -23.65 9.77
C CYS A 104 8.41 -23.47 8.29
N CYS A 105 7.73 -22.52 7.66
CA CYS A 105 7.95 -22.20 6.27
C CYS A 105 9.14 -21.28 6.15
N VAL A 106 10.18 -21.67 5.41
CA VAL A 106 11.45 -20.93 5.24
C VAL A 106 11.79 -20.81 3.74
N PRO A 107 12.68 -19.90 3.32
CA PRO A 107 13.17 -19.87 1.93
C PRO A 107 13.85 -21.20 1.52
N LYS A 108 13.79 -21.61 0.24
CA LYS A 108 14.52 -22.80 -0.24
C LYS A 108 16.06 -22.62 -0.16
N PRO A 109 16.83 -23.61 0.30
CA PRO A 109 18.30 -23.59 0.19
C PRO A 109 18.73 -23.54 -1.28
N GLY A 110 19.72 -22.72 -1.62
CA GLY A 110 20.19 -22.55 -3.01
C GLY A 110 19.50 -21.43 -3.80
N THR A 111 18.40 -20.88 -3.29
CA THR A 111 18.09 -19.46 -3.52
C THR A 111 18.77 -18.68 -2.42
N THR A 112 19.83 -17.93 -2.74
CA THR A 112 20.37 -16.93 -1.80
C THR A 112 19.20 -16.11 -1.29
N PRO A 113 18.97 -16.01 0.03
CA PRO A 113 17.97 -15.08 0.54
C PRO A 113 18.46 -13.69 0.16
N LYS A 114 17.90 -13.14 -0.92
CA LYS A 114 17.88 -11.68 -1.07
C LYS A 114 17.25 -11.19 0.24
N PRO A 115 17.91 -10.29 1.00
CA PRO A 115 17.41 -9.79 2.27
C PRO A 115 15.92 -9.45 2.13
N PRO A 116 15.08 -9.65 3.17
CA PRO A 116 13.64 -9.47 3.08
C PRO A 116 13.33 -8.18 2.32
N ILE A 117 12.81 -8.34 1.10
CA ILE A 117 12.30 -7.22 0.33
C ILE A 117 11.00 -6.84 1.05
N THR A 118 11.11 -6.01 2.08
CA THR A 118 10.21 -4.84 2.09
C THR A 118 10.33 -4.31 0.66
N PRO A 119 9.26 -4.18 -0.17
CA PRO A 119 9.41 -3.58 -1.49
C PRO A 119 10.26 -2.35 -1.28
N THR A 120 11.52 -2.41 -1.76
CA THR A 120 12.42 -1.28 -1.62
C THR A 120 11.78 -0.28 -2.54
N LEU A 121 10.99 0.60 -1.93
CA LEU A 121 10.20 1.58 -2.63
C LEU A 121 11.14 2.21 -3.65
N ASN A 122 10.73 2.19 -4.92
CA ASN A 122 11.48 2.90 -5.93
C ASN A 122 11.54 4.39 -5.55
N LEU A 123 12.43 5.15 -6.18
CA LEU A 123 12.62 6.54 -5.79
C LEU A 123 11.30 7.33 -5.80
N GLY A 124 10.48 7.16 -6.84
CA GLY A 124 9.15 7.76 -6.91
C GLY A 124 8.22 7.33 -5.77
N GLU A 125 8.19 6.05 -5.41
CA GLU A 125 7.38 5.56 -4.28
C GLU A 125 7.84 6.14 -2.93
N LYS A 126 9.15 6.37 -2.75
CA LYS A 126 9.68 7.09 -1.57
C LYS A 126 9.20 8.54 -1.56
N ILE A 127 9.21 9.21 -2.71
CA ILE A 127 8.73 10.59 -2.88
C ILE A 127 7.23 10.68 -2.60
N LEU A 128 6.43 9.75 -3.15
CA LEU A 128 5.00 9.64 -2.87
C LEU A 128 4.74 9.47 -1.37
N LYS A 129 5.37 8.48 -0.73
CA LYS A 129 5.21 8.25 0.70
C LYS A 129 5.56 9.48 1.53
N LYS A 130 6.59 10.22 1.12
CA LYS A 130 6.97 11.47 1.78
C LYS A 130 5.92 12.56 1.61
N ALA A 131 5.35 12.71 0.41
CA ALA A 131 4.24 13.62 0.17
C ALA A 131 3.00 13.26 1.00
N GLU A 132 2.69 11.97 1.15
CA GLU A 132 1.53 11.49 1.92
C GLU A 132 1.54 11.90 3.39
N GLU A 133 2.72 12.14 3.99
CA GLU A 133 2.85 12.71 5.34
C GLU A 133 2.19 14.10 5.48
N GLN A 134 1.93 14.78 4.36
CA GLN A 134 1.31 16.11 4.32
C GLN A 134 -0.20 16.06 4.05
N LYS A 135 -0.83 14.88 4.12
CA LYS A 135 -2.29 14.76 4.00
C LYS A 135 -3.01 15.68 4.99
N GLY A 136 -4.02 16.40 4.51
CA GLY A 136 -4.81 17.32 5.31
C GLY A 136 -4.23 18.73 5.46
N VAL A 137 -2.98 18.97 5.03
CA VAL A 137 -2.39 20.32 5.02
C VAL A 137 -3.13 21.20 4.00
N PRO A 138 -3.40 22.49 4.30
CA PRO A 138 -4.05 23.39 3.36
C PRO A 138 -3.26 23.60 2.07
N TYR A 139 -3.98 23.75 0.95
CA TYR A 139 -3.40 24.31 -0.26
C TYR A 139 -3.01 25.77 0.00
N HIS A 140 -1.81 26.14 -0.43
CA HIS A 140 -1.37 27.54 -0.43
C HIS A 140 -0.70 27.83 -1.77
N TRP A 141 -1.18 28.85 -2.50
CA TRP A 141 -0.59 29.27 -3.77
C TRP A 141 0.88 29.65 -3.58
N ALA A 142 1.78 29.18 -4.44
CA ALA A 142 3.23 29.33 -4.29
C ALA A 142 3.80 28.71 -2.99
N GLY A 143 3.00 27.92 -2.26
CA GLY A 143 3.38 27.30 -1.01
C GLY A 143 4.40 26.17 -1.20
N GLY A 144 5.36 26.08 -0.30
CA GLY A 144 6.39 25.06 -0.25
C GLY A 144 7.77 25.55 -0.67
N ASN A 145 8.78 25.09 0.06
CA ASN A 145 10.19 25.10 -0.31
C ASN A 145 10.86 23.81 0.24
N CYS A 146 12.17 23.64 0.06
CA CYS A 146 12.86 22.44 0.55
C CYS A 146 12.80 22.29 2.09
N LYS A 147 12.59 23.36 2.87
CA LYS A 147 12.47 23.29 4.34
C LYS A 147 11.05 22.90 4.80
N GLY A 148 10.05 22.95 3.93
CA GLY A 148 8.67 22.61 4.27
C GLY A 148 7.65 23.59 3.71
N LYS A 149 6.52 23.69 4.40
CA LYS A 149 5.38 24.55 4.06
C LYS A 149 5.80 26.02 4.10
N THR A 150 5.25 26.82 3.21
CA THR A 150 5.34 28.29 3.27
C THR A 150 3.93 28.86 3.15
N GLY A 151 3.65 29.99 3.82
CA GLY A 151 2.29 30.53 3.90
C GLY A 151 1.28 29.57 4.56
N GLY A 152 1.76 28.57 5.31
CA GLY A 152 0.90 27.57 5.96
C GLY A 152 0.56 26.35 5.11
N GLY A 153 1.02 26.26 3.85
CA GLY A 153 0.64 25.14 2.98
C GLY A 153 1.61 24.83 1.84
N PHE A 154 1.12 24.04 0.89
CA PHE A 154 1.78 23.70 -0.37
C PHE A 154 0.86 23.98 -1.56
N ASP A 155 1.42 24.36 -2.71
CA ASP A 155 0.74 24.17 -3.99
C ASP A 155 1.12 22.82 -4.63
N CYS A 156 0.57 22.53 -5.80
CA CYS A 156 0.77 21.27 -6.52
C CYS A 156 2.26 20.92 -6.71
N SER A 157 2.98 21.80 -7.38
CA SER A 157 4.41 21.64 -7.69
C SER A 157 5.33 21.83 -6.47
N GLY A 158 4.92 22.62 -5.48
CA GLY A 158 5.61 22.81 -4.23
C GLY A 158 5.60 21.56 -3.36
N LEU A 159 4.48 20.84 -3.29
CA LEU A 159 4.38 19.55 -2.61
C LEU A 159 5.33 18.51 -3.24
N VAL A 160 5.29 18.38 -4.57
CA VAL A 160 6.16 17.44 -5.31
C VAL A 160 7.62 17.81 -5.13
N SER A 161 7.98 19.08 -5.30
CA SER A 161 9.37 19.55 -5.19
C SER A 161 9.91 19.42 -3.77
N TRP A 162 9.09 19.68 -2.75
CA TRP A 162 9.46 19.44 -1.35
C TRP A 162 9.72 17.96 -1.11
N ALA A 163 8.83 17.07 -1.55
CA ALA A 163 9.00 15.63 -1.36
C ALA A 163 10.26 15.10 -2.06
N VAL A 164 10.56 15.57 -3.28
CA VAL A 164 11.83 15.28 -3.97
C VAL A 164 13.02 15.75 -3.13
N CYS A 165 12.98 16.98 -2.61
CA CYS A 165 14.07 17.52 -1.80
C CYS A 165 14.29 16.72 -0.51
N GLN A 166 13.23 16.32 0.18
CA GLN A 166 13.32 15.53 1.41
C GLN A 166 13.89 14.13 1.18
N VAL A 167 13.60 13.52 0.04
CA VAL A 167 14.05 12.14 -0.26
C VAL A 167 15.44 12.09 -0.88
N THR A 168 15.80 13.10 -1.68
CA THR A 168 17.02 13.08 -2.51
C THR A 168 18.07 14.13 -2.11
N GLY A 169 17.69 15.13 -1.32
CA GLY A 169 18.50 16.34 -1.10
C GLY A 169 18.52 17.32 -2.29
N ARG A 170 17.88 16.98 -3.41
CA ARG A 170 17.88 17.81 -4.62
C ARG A 170 16.84 18.92 -4.54
N ASP A 171 17.28 20.15 -4.76
CA ASP A 171 16.45 21.35 -4.61
C ASP A 171 15.91 21.84 -5.96
N LEU A 172 14.76 21.26 -6.38
CA LEU A 172 14.09 21.66 -7.62
C LEU A 172 13.66 23.15 -7.63
N PHE A 173 13.55 23.78 -6.45
CA PHE A 173 13.22 25.20 -6.35
C PHE A 173 14.37 26.06 -6.90
N LYS A 174 15.60 25.72 -6.55
CA LYS A 174 16.81 26.42 -7.02
C LYS A 174 17.20 26.06 -8.46
N GLU A 175 16.80 24.90 -8.94
CA GLU A 175 17.11 24.43 -10.29
C GLU A 175 16.17 24.98 -11.38
N GLY A 176 15.26 25.90 -11.02
CA GLY A 176 14.28 26.46 -11.95
C GLY A 176 13.23 25.45 -12.40
N LEU A 177 12.99 24.40 -11.60
CA LEU A 177 12.01 23.33 -11.85
C LEU A 177 10.80 23.43 -10.91
N ARG A 178 10.70 24.50 -10.12
CA ARG A 178 9.57 24.75 -9.20
C ARG A 178 8.22 24.81 -9.90
N VAL A 179 8.15 25.46 -11.05
CA VAL A 179 6.87 25.72 -11.71
C VAL A 179 6.46 24.49 -12.53
N THR A 180 5.20 24.07 -12.44
CA THR A 180 4.63 22.90 -13.13
C THR A 180 5.08 22.78 -14.60
N ARG A 181 4.89 23.84 -15.40
CA ARG A 181 5.33 23.88 -16.80
C ARG A 181 6.83 23.73 -16.98
N SER A 182 7.64 24.38 -16.13
CA SER A 182 9.10 24.28 -16.20
C SER A 182 9.57 22.87 -15.87
N MET A 183 8.89 22.19 -14.93
CA MET A 183 9.14 20.79 -14.61
C MET A 183 8.76 19.86 -15.77
N TYR A 184 7.53 19.97 -16.29
CA TYR A 184 7.07 19.11 -17.38
C TYR A 184 7.84 19.31 -18.68
N CYS A 185 8.16 20.56 -19.04
CA CYS A 185 8.79 20.88 -20.32
C CYS A 185 10.31 20.81 -20.33
N ALA A 186 10.97 20.67 -19.18
CA ALA A 186 12.41 20.48 -19.13
C ALA A 186 12.85 19.21 -19.90
N SER A 187 14.05 19.25 -20.46
CA SER A 187 14.69 18.07 -21.05
C SER A 187 15.00 17.04 -19.97
N GLU A 188 15.11 15.76 -20.35
CA GLU A 188 15.52 14.71 -19.39
C GLU A 188 16.89 14.99 -18.78
N GLU A 189 17.80 15.60 -19.54
CA GLU A 189 19.12 16.01 -19.07
C GLU A 189 19.02 17.03 -17.92
N LYS A 190 18.22 18.08 -18.09
CA LYS A 190 17.97 19.06 -17.02
C LYS A 190 17.20 18.43 -15.86
N LEU A 191 16.22 17.57 -16.15
CA LEU A 191 15.43 16.90 -15.14
C LEU A 191 16.22 15.87 -14.35
N LYS A 192 17.26 15.26 -14.92
CA LYS A 192 17.93 14.07 -14.35
C LYS A 192 16.96 12.92 -14.04
N TYR A 193 15.79 12.94 -14.69
CA TYR A 193 14.67 12.01 -14.53
C TYR A 193 14.07 11.70 -15.89
N LYS A 194 13.29 10.62 -15.99
CA LYS A 194 12.79 10.10 -17.27
C LYS A 194 11.37 10.55 -17.56
N LYS A 195 11.11 10.95 -18.80
CA LYS A 195 9.75 11.10 -19.33
C LYS A 195 9.26 9.75 -19.80
N VAL A 196 8.17 9.29 -19.23
CA VAL A 196 7.60 7.97 -19.50
C VAL A 196 6.19 8.15 -20.05
N PRO A 197 5.78 7.45 -21.11
CA PRO A 197 4.42 7.52 -21.60
C PRO A 197 3.41 7.24 -20.48
N PHE A 198 2.32 8.01 -20.40
CA PHE A 198 1.29 7.86 -19.37
C PHE A 198 0.71 6.44 -19.30
N SER A 199 0.69 5.71 -20.41
CA SER A 199 0.28 4.29 -20.45
C SER A 199 1.18 3.36 -19.62
N LYS A 200 2.42 3.76 -19.34
CA LYS A 200 3.40 3.03 -18.51
C LYS A 200 3.54 3.59 -17.11
N ARG A 201 2.63 4.48 -16.68
CA ARG A 201 2.65 5.10 -15.36
C ARG A 201 2.59 4.06 -14.24
N ARG A 202 3.20 4.39 -13.12
CA ARG A 202 3.18 3.59 -11.88
C ARG A 202 3.18 4.50 -10.66
N ALA A 203 2.99 3.89 -9.49
CA ALA A 203 3.12 4.57 -8.21
C ALA A 203 4.45 5.34 -8.12
N GLY A 204 4.35 6.61 -7.73
CA GLY A 204 5.49 7.51 -7.60
C GLY A 204 5.83 8.37 -8.81
N ASP A 205 5.29 8.09 -10.01
CA ASP A 205 5.51 8.97 -11.16
C ASP A 205 4.74 10.29 -10.96
N ALA A 206 5.32 11.42 -11.38
CA ALA A 206 4.62 12.70 -11.40
C ALA A 206 3.73 12.82 -12.65
N VAL A 207 2.43 13.03 -12.44
CA VAL A 207 1.41 13.21 -13.48
C VAL A 207 1.05 14.68 -13.60
N PHE A 208 0.87 15.16 -14.83
CA PHE A 208 0.66 16.58 -15.16
C PHE A 208 -0.66 16.80 -15.89
N PHE A 209 -1.19 18.02 -15.82
CA PHE A 209 -2.41 18.44 -16.50
C PHE A 209 -2.22 19.82 -17.14
N GLY A 210 -2.77 19.99 -18.34
CA GLY A 210 -2.69 21.24 -19.10
C GLY A 210 -3.19 21.18 -20.53
N GLY A 211 -4.36 20.59 -20.75
CA GLY A 211 -4.90 20.36 -22.10
C GLY A 211 -3.99 19.47 -22.95
N GLU A 212 -3.53 19.98 -24.10
CA GLU A 212 -2.60 19.26 -25.01
C GLU A 212 -1.17 19.13 -24.47
N CYS A 213 -0.85 19.82 -23.36
CA CYS A 213 0.47 19.84 -22.75
C CYS A 213 1.58 20.24 -23.74
N ASP A 214 1.30 21.25 -24.56
CA ASP A 214 2.18 21.78 -25.59
C ASP A 214 3.27 22.68 -25.00
N CYS A 215 4.47 22.15 -24.85
CA CYS A 215 5.62 22.90 -24.34
C CYS A 215 6.14 24.00 -25.28
N LYS A 216 5.80 23.97 -26.56
CA LYS A 216 6.31 24.91 -27.57
C LYS A 216 5.39 26.10 -27.72
N ASN A 217 4.10 25.87 -27.93
CA ASN A 217 3.17 26.94 -28.29
C ASN A 217 2.25 27.37 -27.12
N ASN A 218 1.99 26.48 -26.15
CA ASN A 218 1.17 26.81 -24.98
C ASN A 218 1.71 26.23 -23.67
N PRO A 219 2.97 26.55 -23.29
CA PRO A 219 3.55 26.04 -22.05
C PRO A 219 2.79 26.52 -20.81
N GLY A 220 2.10 27.67 -20.90
CA GLY A 220 1.27 28.21 -19.82
C GLY A 220 0.03 27.37 -19.50
N GLY A 221 -0.44 26.55 -20.46
CA GLY A 221 -1.56 25.64 -20.25
C GLY A 221 -1.28 24.56 -19.21
N ILE A 222 -0.01 24.18 -19.00
CA ILE A 222 0.41 23.16 -18.03
C ILE A 222 0.43 23.73 -16.61
N HIS A 223 -0.60 23.42 -15.85
CA HIS A 223 -0.94 24.15 -14.63
C HIS A 223 -0.98 23.27 -13.38
N HIS A 224 -1.19 21.95 -13.49
CA HIS A 224 -1.29 21.08 -12.32
C HIS A 224 -0.34 19.87 -12.39
N VAL A 225 0.13 19.42 -11.22
CA VAL A 225 0.94 18.21 -11.04
C VAL A 225 0.52 17.47 -9.77
N GLY A 226 0.54 16.14 -9.83
CA GLY A 226 0.35 15.25 -8.69
C GLY A 226 1.28 14.04 -8.77
N LEU A 227 1.28 13.20 -7.73
CA LEU A 227 2.03 11.94 -7.71
C LEU A 227 1.07 10.77 -7.90
N MET A 228 1.31 9.94 -8.91
CA MET A 228 0.55 8.71 -9.12
C MET A 228 0.65 7.82 -7.88
N MET A 229 -0.49 7.32 -7.39
CA MET A 229 -0.54 6.39 -6.25
C MET A 229 -0.51 4.92 -6.71
N ASP A 230 -0.85 4.69 -7.97
CA ASP A 230 -0.91 3.37 -8.61
C ASP A 230 -0.70 3.50 -10.13
N ASN A 231 -0.88 2.40 -10.86
CA ASN A 231 -0.91 2.39 -12.32
C ASN A 231 -2.30 2.77 -12.91
N GLY A 232 -3.25 3.13 -12.05
CA GLY A 232 -4.63 3.47 -12.37
C GLY A 232 -4.82 4.97 -12.55
N TYR A 233 -5.74 5.56 -11.78
CA TYR A 233 -6.10 6.98 -11.87
C TYR A 233 -6.10 7.66 -10.51
N ASN A 234 -5.49 7.04 -9.50
CA ASN A 234 -5.37 7.65 -8.19
C ASN A 234 -4.09 8.48 -8.16
N MET A 235 -4.20 9.71 -7.68
CA MET A 235 -3.05 10.58 -7.41
C MET A 235 -3.13 11.21 -6.04
N PHE A 236 -1.97 11.56 -5.50
CA PHE A 236 -1.82 12.38 -4.30
C PHE A 236 -1.33 13.77 -4.68
N ASN A 237 -2.02 14.82 -4.25
CA ASN A 237 -1.78 16.18 -4.73
C ASN A 237 -2.29 17.27 -3.78
N ALA A 238 -1.81 18.48 -4.03
CA ALA A 238 -2.42 19.73 -3.58
C ALA A 238 -3.23 20.32 -4.75
N LEU A 239 -4.55 20.12 -4.80
CA LEU A 239 -5.32 20.39 -6.02
C LEU A 239 -5.49 21.88 -6.34
N LYS A 240 -6.12 22.63 -5.44
CA LYS A 240 -6.50 24.03 -5.66
C LYS A 240 -6.78 24.75 -4.35
N THR A 241 -6.82 26.08 -4.42
CA THR A 241 -7.22 26.97 -3.33
C THR A 241 -8.54 26.54 -2.69
N GLY A 242 -8.60 26.65 -1.36
CA GLY A 242 -9.77 26.25 -0.57
C GLY A 242 -9.89 24.74 -0.34
N THR A 243 -8.87 23.95 -0.70
CA THR A 243 -8.85 22.51 -0.44
C THR A 243 -7.59 22.10 0.32
N ASN A 244 -7.63 20.91 0.93
CA ASN A 244 -6.49 20.31 1.58
C ASN A 244 -5.82 19.26 0.67
N ILE A 245 -4.53 19.02 0.92
CA ILE A 245 -3.73 17.97 0.30
C ILE A 245 -4.38 16.62 0.57
N ARG A 246 -4.61 15.84 -0.48
CA ARG A 246 -5.38 14.59 -0.40
C ARG A 246 -5.09 13.66 -1.57
N LYS A 247 -5.75 12.52 -1.53
CA LYS A 247 -5.93 11.61 -2.66
C LYS A 247 -7.12 12.08 -3.49
N ASP A 248 -6.95 12.13 -4.81
CA ASP A 248 -8.02 12.29 -5.78
C ASP A 248 -7.97 11.14 -6.80
N ASN A 249 -9.12 10.80 -7.39
CA ASN A 249 -9.21 9.91 -8.55
C ASN A 249 -9.64 10.72 -9.77
N PHE A 250 -8.80 10.73 -10.82
CA PHE A 250 -9.01 11.57 -12.00
C PHE A 250 -9.56 10.84 -13.22
N LYS A 251 -10.07 9.59 -13.07
CA LYS A 251 -10.59 8.79 -14.20
C LYS A 251 -11.73 9.48 -14.94
N GLY A 252 -12.57 10.23 -14.22
CA GLY A 252 -13.74 10.92 -14.76
C GLY A 252 -13.59 12.44 -14.89
N TRP A 253 -12.36 12.96 -14.80
CA TRP A 253 -12.15 14.40 -14.99
C TRP A 253 -12.38 14.81 -16.44
N SER A 254 -12.91 16.01 -16.66
CA SER A 254 -13.08 16.58 -18.00
C SER A 254 -11.74 16.85 -18.68
N GLU A 255 -10.73 17.20 -17.89
CA GLU A 255 -9.35 17.36 -18.34
C GLU A 255 -8.59 16.04 -18.29
N LYS A 256 -7.82 15.77 -19.35
CA LYS A 256 -6.96 14.60 -19.45
C LYS A 256 -5.58 14.91 -18.88
N ALA A 257 -4.95 13.88 -18.32
CA ALA A 257 -3.53 13.94 -17.98
C ALA A 257 -2.67 14.11 -19.24
N CYS A 258 -1.54 14.79 -19.09
CA CYS A 258 -0.53 14.92 -20.13
C CYS A 258 -0.05 13.55 -20.65
N PRO A 259 0.42 13.47 -21.91
CA PRO A 259 0.83 12.21 -22.53
C PRO A 259 2.04 11.54 -21.86
N TYR A 260 2.83 12.29 -21.07
CA TYR A 260 3.97 11.78 -20.33
C TYR A 260 3.83 12.05 -18.82
N VAL A 261 4.35 11.12 -18.04
CA VAL A 261 4.65 11.30 -16.62
C VAL A 261 6.16 11.48 -16.45
N ILE A 262 6.58 12.07 -15.34
CA ILE A 262 8.00 12.10 -14.96
C ILE A 262 8.26 10.98 -13.95
N ARG A 263 9.18 10.10 -14.27
CA ARG A 263 9.66 9.02 -13.42
C ARG A 263 10.98 9.43 -12.77
N PHE A 264 10.93 9.56 -11.45
CA PHE A 264 12.09 9.84 -10.59
C PHE A 264 13.07 8.67 -10.55
#